data_AF-A0A935FC63-F1
#
_entry.id   AF-A0A935FC63-F1
#
_cell.length_a   1.000
_cell.length_b   1.000
_cell.length_c   1.000
_cell.angle_alpha   90.00
_cell.angle_beta   90.00
_cell.angle_gamma   90.00
#
_symmetry.space_group_name_H-M   'P 1'
#
loop_
_entity.id
_entity.type
_entity.pdbx_description
1 polymer ?
#
loop_
_entity_poly.entity_id
_entity_poly.type
_entity_poly.pdbx_seq_one_letter_code
_entity_poly.pdbx_strand_id
1 'polypeptide(L)'
;MDINKYNKYNIRDNDRFYADQFPKATLELQILANTVAAHPGAFTEMIVISYLKYHSLKKEWSEANPWLSDKMSDGSCTTDHLESLFTSSKGNPQFTKEYEEYILSVLASAPVAVKGSL
;
A
#
# COMPACT_ATOMS: atom_id res chain seq x y z
N MET A 1 10.41 -7.92 -17.01
CA MET A 1 10.05 -7.54 -15.62
C MET A 1 11.12 -8.13 -14.73
N ASP A 2 12.03 -7.31 -14.21
CA ASP A 2 13.15 -7.77 -13.38
C ASP A 2 12.66 -8.15 -11.99
N ILE A 3 12.55 -9.44 -11.75
CA ILE A 3 12.06 -10.05 -10.51
C ILE A 3 12.97 -9.70 -9.30
N ASN A 4 14.20 -9.23 -9.56
CA ASN A 4 15.20 -8.91 -8.55
C ASN A 4 15.15 -7.48 -8.00
N LYS A 5 14.36 -6.56 -8.58
CA LYS A 5 14.39 -5.15 -8.15
C LYS A 5 13.69 -4.88 -6.80
N TYR A 6 12.83 -5.80 -6.36
CA TYR A 6 11.91 -5.62 -5.23
C TYR A 6 12.22 -6.53 -4.03
N ASN A 7 13.27 -7.33 -4.06
CA ASN A 7 13.62 -8.21 -2.93
C ASN A 7 14.53 -7.48 -1.93
N LYS A 8 14.01 -6.41 -1.31
CA LYS A 8 14.77 -5.53 -0.40
C LYS A 8 14.83 -6.06 1.05
N TYR A 9 14.03 -7.07 1.40
CA TYR A 9 13.89 -7.55 2.77
C TYR A 9 14.12 -9.06 2.86
N ASN A 10 14.74 -9.51 3.95
CA ASN A 10 14.91 -10.93 4.23
C ASN A 10 13.78 -11.39 5.17
N ILE A 11 12.66 -11.82 4.60
CA ILE A 11 11.51 -12.34 5.34
C ILE A 11 11.54 -13.87 5.29
N ARG A 12 11.67 -14.51 6.45
CA ARG A 12 11.63 -15.97 6.59
C ARG A 12 10.19 -16.46 6.64
N ASP A 13 10.00 -17.76 6.43
CA ASP A 13 8.71 -18.46 6.45
C ASP A 13 7.94 -18.35 7.79
N ASN A 14 8.66 -18.20 8.90
CA ASN A 14 8.08 -18.12 10.26
C ASN A 14 8.11 -16.71 10.87
N ASP A 15 8.56 -15.71 10.11
CA ASP A 15 8.57 -14.34 10.60
C ASP A 15 7.14 -13.80 10.73
N ARG A 16 6.94 -12.87 11.68
CA ARG A 16 5.69 -12.14 11.88
C ARG A 16 5.89 -10.70 11.44
N PHE A 17 4.82 -10.05 11.01
CA PHE A 17 4.88 -8.65 10.63
C PHE A 17 4.84 -7.75 11.87
N TYR A 18 5.84 -6.86 11.98
CA TYR A 18 5.88 -5.79 12.97
C TYR A 18 6.28 -4.49 12.27
N ALA A 19 5.39 -3.50 12.28
CA ALA A 19 5.56 -2.27 11.51
C ALA A 19 6.83 -1.46 11.90
N ASP A 20 7.23 -1.52 13.17
CA ASP A 20 8.43 -0.88 13.70
C ASP A 20 9.74 -1.39 13.06
N GLN A 21 9.74 -2.61 12.52
CA GLN A 21 10.87 -3.18 11.78
C GLN A 21 10.98 -2.65 10.35
N PHE A 22 9.95 -1.97 9.83
CA PHE A 22 9.86 -1.51 8.44
C PHE A 22 9.59 0.00 8.32
N PRO A 23 10.40 0.88 8.93
CA PRO A 23 10.10 2.32 9.05
C PRO A 23 9.91 3.02 7.70
N LYS A 24 10.63 2.59 6.65
CA LYS A 24 10.48 3.16 5.30
C LYS A 24 9.13 2.80 4.67
N ALA A 25 8.69 1.54 4.82
CA ALA A 25 7.39 1.10 4.35
C ALA A 25 6.27 1.81 5.13
N THR A 26 6.42 1.94 6.45
CA THR A 26 5.47 2.70 7.29
C THR A 26 5.37 4.17 6.87
N LEU A 27 6.49 4.82 6.56
CA LEU A 27 6.48 6.21 6.08
C LEU A 27 5.77 6.35 4.72
N GLU A 28 6.09 5.48 3.75
CA GLU A 28 5.40 5.44 2.45
C GLU A 28 3.89 5.24 2.62
N LEU A 29 3.48 4.31 3.49
CA LEU A 29 2.07 4.03 3.78
C LEU A 29 1.36 5.25 4.38
N GLN A 30 1.99 5.97 5.31
CA GLN A 30 1.40 7.18 5.90
C GLN A 30 1.20 8.29 4.85
N ILE A 31 2.17 8.48 3.97
CA ILE A 31 2.07 9.45 2.87
C ILE A 31 0.92 9.06 1.93
N LEU A 32 0.84 7.78 1.54
CA LEU A 32 -0.24 7.27 0.71
C LEU A 32 -1.59 7.43 1.39
N ALA A 33 -1.71 7.05 2.67
CA ALA A 33 -2.92 7.14 3.47
C ALA A 33 -3.45 8.59 3.55
N ASN A 34 -2.56 9.56 3.81
CA ASN A 34 -2.93 10.98 3.81
C ASN A 34 -3.37 11.47 2.42
N THR A 35 -2.70 10.99 1.37
CA THR A 35 -3.00 11.35 -0.02
C THR A 35 -4.40 10.87 -0.43
N VAL A 36 -4.74 9.63 -0.09
CA VAL A 36 -6.06 9.06 -0.40
C VAL A 36 -7.16 9.56 0.53
N ALA A 37 -6.85 9.90 1.79
CA ALA A 37 -7.82 10.50 2.71
C ALA A 37 -8.31 11.88 2.23
N ALA A 38 -7.48 12.62 1.49
CA ALA A 38 -7.87 13.87 0.85
C ALA A 38 -8.81 13.68 -0.35
N HIS A 39 -8.91 12.46 -0.90
CA HIS A 39 -9.68 12.12 -2.10
C HIS A 39 -10.44 10.79 -1.87
N PRO A 40 -11.41 10.77 -0.96
CA PRO A 40 -12.16 9.54 -0.65
C PRO A 40 -12.87 9.04 -1.91
N GLY A 41 -12.71 7.75 -2.18
CA GLY A 41 -13.35 7.10 -3.32
C GLY A 41 -13.67 5.63 -3.03
N ALA A 42 -14.57 5.07 -3.81
CA ALA A 42 -14.91 3.66 -3.70
C ALA A 42 -13.68 2.77 -3.96
N PHE A 43 -13.65 1.60 -3.35
CA PHE A 43 -12.61 0.58 -3.57
C PHE A 43 -11.17 1.03 -3.25
N THR A 44 -10.98 2.10 -2.47
CA THR A 44 -9.64 2.66 -2.16
C THR A 44 -8.68 1.60 -1.63
N GLU A 45 -9.11 0.81 -0.63
CA GLU A 45 -8.26 -0.21 -0.04
C GLU A 45 -7.92 -1.34 -1.04
N MET A 46 -8.90 -1.74 -1.85
CA MET A 46 -8.74 -2.79 -2.86
C MET A 46 -7.78 -2.36 -3.98
N ILE A 47 -7.86 -1.10 -4.41
CA ILE A 47 -6.95 -0.52 -5.40
C ILE A 47 -5.52 -0.49 -4.86
N VAL A 48 -5.32 0.04 -3.65
CA VAL A 48 -4.00 0.13 -3.03
C VAL A 48 -3.37 -1.26 -2.88
N ILE A 49 -4.07 -2.21 -2.26
CA ILE A 49 -3.52 -3.57 -2.06
C ILE A 49 -3.22 -4.25 -3.40
N SER A 50 -4.12 -4.18 -4.36
CA SER A 50 -3.95 -4.83 -5.66
C SER A 50 -2.75 -4.27 -6.43
N TYR A 51 -2.58 -2.94 -6.40
CA TYR A 51 -1.42 -2.31 -7.00
C TYR A 51 -0.12 -2.71 -6.30
N LEU A 52 -0.04 -2.58 -4.98
CA LEU A 52 1.18 -2.88 -4.22
C LEU A 52 1.61 -4.35 -4.34
N LYS A 53 0.64 -5.26 -4.43
CA LYS A 53 0.90 -6.71 -4.45
C LYS A 53 1.16 -7.25 -5.85
N TYR A 54 0.48 -6.71 -6.85
CA TYR A 54 0.44 -7.30 -8.20
C TYR A 54 0.75 -6.31 -9.33
N HIS A 55 0.99 -5.03 -9.05
CA HIS A 55 1.07 -3.97 -10.05
C HIS A 55 -0.10 -4.02 -11.04
N SER A 56 -1.29 -4.37 -10.55
CA SER A 56 -2.47 -4.52 -11.39
C SER A 56 -3.68 -3.89 -10.74
N LEU A 57 -4.50 -3.27 -11.58
CA LEU A 57 -5.74 -2.62 -11.18
C LEU A 57 -6.89 -3.29 -11.93
N LYS A 58 -7.91 -3.73 -11.19
CA LYS A 58 -9.13 -4.22 -11.82
C LYS A 58 -9.86 -3.06 -12.49
N LYS A 59 -10.39 -3.33 -13.68
CA LYS A 59 -11.13 -2.34 -14.47
C LYS A 59 -12.28 -1.73 -13.67
N GLU A 60 -13.10 -2.58 -13.06
CA GLU A 60 -14.27 -2.17 -12.25
C GLU A 60 -13.88 -1.20 -11.11
N TRP A 61 -12.78 -1.46 -10.43
CA TRP A 61 -12.30 -0.58 -9.35
C TRP A 61 -11.74 0.73 -9.90
N SER A 62 -11.05 0.66 -11.05
CA SER A 62 -10.49 1.85 -11.69
C SER A 62 -11.55 2.78 -12.25
N GLU A 63 -12.64 2.24 -12.77
CA GLU A 63 -13.79 3.03 -13.22
C GLU A 63 -14.52 3.69 -12.04
N ALA A 64 -14.54 3.04 -10.87
CA ALA A 64 -15.17 3.56 -9.67
C ALA A 64 -14.30 4.59 -8.91
N ASN A 65 -12.98 4.59 -9.10
CA ASN A 65 -12.06 5.55 -8.51
C ASN A 65 -10.89 5.88 -9.46
N PRO A 66 -11.17 6.61 -10.55
CA PRO A 66 -10.18 6.88 -11.60
C PRO A 66 -9.02 7.72 -11.10
N TRP A 67 -9.28 8.66 -10.17
CA TRP A 67 -8.24 9.51 -9.59
C TRP A 67 -7.15 8.69 -8.90
N LEU A 68 -7.53 7.70 -8.09
CA LEU A 68 -6.56 6.87 -7.39
C LEU A 68 -5.84 5.93 -8.36
N SER A 69 -6.55 5.35 -9.31
CA SER A 69 -5.94 4.49 -10.33
C SER A 69 -4.88 5.23 -11.15
N ASP A 70 -5.14 6.47 -11.53
CA ASP A 70 -4.17 7.32 -12.24
C ASP A 70 -2.96 7.62 -11.36
N LYS A 71 -3.16 7.98 -10.08
CA LYS A 71 -2.08 8.29 -9.13
C LYS A 71 -1.17 7.11 -8.81
N MET A 72 -1.72 5.90 -8.75
CA MET A 72 -0.91 4.70 -8.57
C MET A 72 -0.15 4.36 -9.86
N SER A 73 -0.74 4.59 -11.03
CA SER A 73 -0.16 4.21 -12.33
C SER A 73 0.87 5.22 -12.87
N ASP A 74 0.74 6.50 -12.54
CA ASP A 74 1.64 7.58 -12.99
C ASP A 74 2.95 7.65 -12.19
N GLY A 75 3.10 6.84 -11.14
CA GLY A 75 4.28 6.82 -10.27
C GLY A 75 4.39 8.02 -9.33
N SER A 76 3.32 8.81 -9.15
CA SER A 76 3.28 9.93 -8.20
C SER A 76 3.43 9.48 -6.76
N CYS A 77 3.00 8.25 -6.45
CA CYS A 77 3.12 7.66 -5.12
C CYS A 77 4.42 6.86 -5.03
N THR A 78 5.28 7.21 -4.07
CA THR A 78 6.44 6.38 -3.74
C THR A 78 5.97 5.16 -2.95
N THR A 79 5.98 4.00 -3.59
CA THR A 79 5.51 2.71 -3.06
C THR A 79 6.58 1.62 -3.08
N ASP A 80 7.83 2.04 -3.29
CA ASP A 80 8.99 1.22 -3.57
C ASP A 80 9.30 0.23 -2.44
N HIS A 81 9.15 0.64 -1.18
CA HIS A 81 9.34 -0.22 -0.02
C HIS A 81 8.10 -1.04 0.28
N LEU A 82 6.90 -0.49 0.04
CA LEU A 82 5.64 -1.22 0.21
C LEU A 82 5.55 -2.45 -0.71
N GLU A 83 5.84 -2.26 -2.00
CA GLU A 83 5.87 -3.32 -3.02
C GLU A 83 6.99 -4.33 -2.75
N SER A 84 8.14 -3.84 -2.29
CA SER A 84 9.27 -4.70 -1.96
C SER A 84 8.95 -5.62 -0.80
N LEU A 85 8.19 -5.15 0.19
CA LEU A 85 7.79 -5.97 1.33
C LEU A 85 6.82 -7.08 0.92
N PHE A 86 5.84 -6.78 0.05
CA PHE A 86 4.98 -7.81 -0.56
C PHE A 86 5.76 -8.83 -1.37
N THR A 87 6.75 -8.37 -2.16
CA THR A 87 7.58 -9.27 -2.96
C THR A 87 8.41 -10.19 -2.06
N SER A 88 9.00 -9.63 -1.00
CA SER A 88 9.85 -10.36 -0.05
C SER A 88 9.05 -11.35 0.80
N SER A 89 7.76 -11.06 1.07
CA SER A 89 6.91 -11.91 1.90
C SER A 89 6.16 -13.01 1.16
N LYS A 90 6.33 -13.17 -0.17
CA LYS A 90 5.59 -14.19 -0.97
C LYS A 90 5.71 -15.62 -0.43
N GLY A 91 6.83 -15.95 0.22
CA GLY A 91 7.06 -17.26 0.85
C GLY A 91 6.48 -17.40 2.26
N ASN A 92 5.92 -16.34 2.83
CA ASN A 92 5.33 -16.31 4.17
C ASN A 92 3.89 -15.75 4.11
N PRO A 93 2.88 -16.62 3.99
CA PRO A 93 1.46 -16.21 3.92
C PRO A 93 0.98 -15.49 5.18
N GLN A 94 1.48 -15.87 6.36
CA GLN A 94 1.08 -15.27 7.63
C GLN A 94 1.55 -13.82 7.73
N PHE A 95 2.82 -13.56 7.42
CA PHE A 95 3.37 -12.21 7.35
C PHE A 95 2.61 -11.37 6.33
N THR A 96 2.36 -11.92 5.14
CA THR A 96 1.65 -11.20 4.06
C THR A 96 0.25 -10.77 4.51
N LYS A 97 -0.47 -11.66 5.21
CA LYS A 97 -1.80 -11.36 5.74
C LYS A 97 -1.77 -10.25 6.80
N GLU A 98 -0.85 -10.32 7.76
CA GLU A 98 -0.71 -9.31 8.81
C GLU A 98 -0.32 -7.95 8.23
N TYR A 99 0.50 -7.96 7.18
CA TYR A 99 0.88 -6.74 6.48
C TYR A 99 -0.30 -6.12 5.72
N GLU A 100 -1.14 -6.93 5.06
CA GLU A 100 -2.39 -6.45 4.45
C GLU A 100 -3.33 -5.85 5.50
N GLU A 101 -3.53 -6.54 6.62
CA GLU A 101 -4.35 -6.05 7.76
C GLU A 101 -3.81 -4.71 8.29
N TYR A 102 -2.49 -4.57 8.41
CA TYR A 102 -1.85 -3.32 8.80
C TYR A 102 -2.13 -2.20 7.80
N ILE A 103 -1.97 -2.44 6.49
CA ILE A 103 -2.29 -1.44 5.46
C ILE A 103 -3.74 -0.99 5.57
N LEU A 104 -4.68 -1.92 5.68
CA LEU A 104 -6.11 -1.63 5.84
C LEU A 104 -6.37 -0.74 7.07
N SER A 105 -5.74 -1.08 8.21
CA SER A 105 -5.89 -0.32 9.46
C SER A 105 -5.41 1.12 9.33
N VAL A 106 -4.30 1.36 8.62
CA VAL A 106 -3.74 2.69 8.44
C VAL A 106 -4.57 3.52 7.46
N LEU A 107 -5.03 2.92 6.36
CA LEU A 107 -5.93 3.58 5.41
C LEU A 107 -7.25 4.01 6.08
N ALA A 108 -7.82 3.16 6.95
CA ALA A 108 -9.04 3.47 7.69
C ALA A 108 -8.84 4.53 8.79
N SER A 109 -7.63 4.65 9.33
CA SER A 109 -7.32 5.57 10.44
C SER A 109 -6.77 6.93 9.99
N ALA A 110 -6.54 7.12 8.69
CA ALA A 110 -5.98 8.35 8.15
C ALA A 110 -6.91 9.54 8.47
N PRO A 111 -6.41 10.59 9.15
CA PRO A 111 -7.25 11.74 9.47
C PRO A 111 -7.66 12.45 8.18
N VAL A 112 -8.97 12.60 7.96
CA VAL A 112 -9.48 13.61 7.02
C VAL A 112 -8.92 14.93 7.51
N ALA A 113 -8.00 15.54 6.75
CA ALA A 113 -7.48 16.86 7.08
C ALA A 113 -8.69 17.78 7.32
N VAL A 114 -8.90 18.15 8.59
CA VAL A 114 -9.90 19.15 8.94
C VAL A 114 -9.47 20.38 8.15
N LYS A 115 -10.31 20.80 7.19
CA LYS A 115 -10.15 22.08 6.51
C LYS A 115 -10.11 23.13 7.60
N GLY A 116 -8.89 23.57 7.94
CA GLY A 116 -8.68 24.67 8.86
C GLY A 116 -9.31 25.89 8.24
N SER A 117 -10.38 26.36 8.87
CA SER A 117 -10.89 27.71 8.72
C SER A 117 -9.74 28.70 8.95
N LEU A 118 -9.52 29.59 7.97
CA LEU A 118 -9.01 30.93 8.20
C LEU A 118 -10.11 31.90 7.81
#